data_AF-T1XHB4-F1
#
_entry.id   AF-T1XHB4-F1
#
_cell.length_a   1.000
_cell.length_b   1.000
_cell.length_c   1.000
_cell.angle_alpha   90.00
_cell.angle_beta   90.00
_cell.angle_gamma   90.00
#
_symmetry.space_group_name_H-M   'P 1'
#
loop_
_entity.id
_entity.type
_entity.pdbx_description
1 polymer ?
#
loop_
_entity_poly.entity_id
_entity_poly.type
_entity_poly.pdbx_seq_one_letter_code
_entity_poly.pdbx_strand_id
1 'polypeptide(L)'
;MTWLFIQMIDRPKTVMFWGRLFVNVGGLACIAGLWGQLAVKATSELSHPGPASPPTRTLAELYPSLPIWWIPESAFGYALAIGVAALGIWLVTATKRMNRSFR
;
A
#
# COMPACT_ATOMS: atom_id res chain seq x y z
N MET A 1 -20.07 -12.73 5.43
CA MET A 1 -20.09 -11.40 6.08
C MET A 1 -20.49 -11.45 7.55
N THR A 2 -21.49 -12.24 7.96
CA THR A 2 -21.95 -12.40 9.35
C THR A 2 -20.85 -12.77 10.35
N TRP A 3 -19.94 -13.69 9.99
CA TRP A 3 -18.79 -14.07 10.82
C TRP A 3 -17.89 -12.88 11.22
N LEU A 4 -17.68 -11.93 10.31
CA LEU A 4 -16.81 -10.78 10.56
C LEU A 4 -17.47 -9.80 11.54
N PHE A 5 -18.79 -9.61 11.42
CA PHE A 5 -19.57 -8.84 12.38
C PHE A 5 -19.56 -9.45 13.78
N ILE A 6 -19.67 -10.77 13.90
CA ILE A 6 -19.56 -11.47 15.20
C ILE A 6 -18.19 -11.21 15.82
N GLN A 7 -17.10 -11.31 15.06
CA GLN A 7 -15.77 -10.99 15.58
C GLN A 7 -15.58 -9.52 15.94
N MET A 8 -16.22 -8.58 15.25
CA MET A 8 -16.19 -7.15 15.60
C MET A 8 -16.81 -6.89 16.97
N ILE A 9 -17.78 -7.70 17.39
CA ILE A 9 -18.45 -7.59 18.69
C ILE A 9 -17.70 -8.39 19.76
N ASP A 10 -17.34 -9.65 19.48
CA ASP A 10 -16.69 -10.54 20.45
C ASP A 10 -15.23 -10.16 20.74
N ARG A 11 -14.49 -9.71 19.71
CA ARG A 11 -13.05 -9.39 19.81
C ARG A 11 -12.69 -8.10 19.04
N PRO A 12 -13.27 -6.95 19.41
CA PRO A 12 -13.06 -5.68 18.72
C PRO A 12 -11.59 -5.27 18.66
N LYS A 13 -10.80 -5.59 19.71
CA LYS A 13 -9.37 -5.26 19.76
C LYS A 13 -8.56 -5.99 18.68
N THR A 14 -8.86 -7.25 18.41
CA THR A 14 -8.18 -8.06 17.39
C THR A 14 -8.51 -7.56 15.99
N VAL A 15 -9.80 -7.29 15.73
CA VAL A 15 -10.23 -6.76 14.42
C VAL A 15 -9.65 -5.37 14.17
N MET A 16 -9.59 -4.51 15.20
CA MET A 16 -8.90 -3.21 15.11
C MET A 16 -7.40 -3.34 14.87
N PHE A 17 -6.73 -4.34 15.46
CA PHE A 17 -5.31 -4.60 15.21
C PHE A 17 -5.07 -4.95 13.75
N TRP A 18 -5.83 -5.89 13.18
CA TRP A 18 -5.73 -6.25 11.76
C TRP A 18 -6.04 -5.07 10.84
N GLY A 19 -7.07 -4.29 11.13
CA GLY A 19 -7.39 -3.08 10.38
C GLY A 19 -6.24 -2.08 10.38
N ARG A 20 -5.61 -1.82 11.55
CA ARG A 20 -4.42 -0.96 11.63
C ARG A 20 -3.22 -1.53 10.88
N LEU A 21 -3.05 -2.85 10.90
CA LEU A 21 -1.98 -3.52 10.19
C LEU A 21 -2.12 -3.33 8.68
N PHE A 22 -3.33 -3.47 8.13
CA PHE A 22 -3.62 -3.16 6.72
C PHE A 22 -3.38 -1.69 6.37
N VAL A 23 -3.75 -0.75 7.25
CA VAL A 23 -3.46 0.68 7.04
C VAL A 23 -1.95 0.93 7.00
N ASN A 24 -1.20 0.37 7.95
CA ASN A 24 0.24 0.55 8.03
C ASN A 24 0.96 -0.08 6.82
N VAL A 25 0.59 -1.30 6.44
CA VAL A 25 1.19 -1.98 5.28
C VAL A 25 0.86 -1.24 3.99
N GLY A 26 -0.40 -0.85 3.77
CA GLY A 26 -0.79 -0.06 2.60
C GLY A 26 -0.12 1.32 2.56
N GLY A 27 -0.03 2.00 3.71
CA GLY A 27 0.65 3.28 3.84
C GLY A 27 2.16 3.20 3.57
N LEU A 28 2.84 2.19 4.13
CA LEU A 28 4.25 1.94 3.87
C LEU A 28 4.51 1.57 2.41
N ALA A 29 3.63 0.78 1.79
CA ALA A 29 3.72 0.47 0.37
C ALA A 29 3.61 1.73 -0.49
N CYS A 30 2.69 2.65 -0.19
CA CYS A 30 2.60 3.95 -0.88
C CYS A 30 3.88 4.79 -0.70
N ILE A 31 4.43 4.86 0.51
CA ILE A 31 5.68 5.61 0.77
C ILE A 31 6.83 4.98 -0.01
N ALA A 32 6.98 3.65 0.04
CA ALA A 32 8.01 2.94 -0.72
C ALA A 32 7.87 3.16 -2.23
N GLY A 33 6.64 3.17 -2.75
CA GLY A 33 6.34 3.53 -4.15
C GLY A 33 6.81 4.93 -4.52
N LEU A 34 6.66 5.91 -3.62
CA LEU A 34 7.05 7.30 -3.89
C LEU A 34 8.57 7.42 -3.99
N TRP A 35 9.28 6.78 -3.06
CA TRP A 35 10.73 6.68 -3.08
C TRP A 35 11.23 5.93 -4.32
N GLY A 36 10.54 4.86 -4.73
CA GLY A 36 10.84 4.14 -5.97
C GLY A 36 10.74 5.03 -7.20
N GLN A 37 9.62 5.75 -7.36
CA GLN A 37 9.47 6.67 -8.49
C GLN A 37 10.52 7.78 -8.52
N LEU A 38 10.92 8.32 -7.35
CA LEU A 38 11.99 9.31 -7.26
C LEU A 38 13.35 8.73 -7.70
N ALA A 39 13.66 7.49 -7.32
CA ALA A 39 14.89 6.82 -7.73
C ALA A 39 14.90 6.46 -9.23
N VAL A 40 13.76 6.03 -9.82
CA VAL A 40 13.64 5.87 -11.29
C VAL A 40 13.87 7.21 -12.00
N LYS A 41 13.26 8.29 -11.52
CA LYS A 41 13.43 9.63 -12.12
C LYS A 41 14.88 10.11 -12.04
N ALA A 42 15.51 10.02 -10.87
CA ALA A 42 16.90 10.43 -10.67
C ALA A 42 17.87 9.67 -11.59
N THR A 43 17.70 8.35 -11.72
CA THR A 43 18.54 7.53 -12.60
C THR A 43 18.28 7.79 -14.08
N SER A 44 17.04 8.11 -14.46
CA SER A 44 16.68 8.44 -15.84
C SER A 44 17.29 9.77 -16.32
N GLU A 45 17.35 10.79 -15.44
CA GLU A 45 17.95 12.09 -15.77
C GLU A 45 19.49 12.04 -15.80
N LEU A 46 20.10 11.21 -14.96
CA LEU A 46 21.56 11.00 -14.95
C LEU A 46 22.07 10.21 -16.17
N SER A 47 21.22 9.43 -16.84
CA SER A 47 21.66 8.48 -17.87
C SER A 47 21.60 9.00 -19.31
N HIS A 48 20.90 10.10 -19.62
CA HIS A 48 20.77 10.57 -21.02
C HIS A 48 20.64 12.10 -21.19
N PRO A 49 21.69 12.82 -21.63
CA PRO A 49 21.57 14.15 -22.23
C PRO A 49 21.41 14.05 -23.77
N GLY A 50 20.46 13.27 -24.29
CA GLY A 50 20.30 13.07 -25.75
C GLY A 50 18.95 12.46 -26.19
N PRO A 51 18.52 12.69 -27.45
CA PRO A 51 17.14 12.52 -27.92
C PRO A 51 16.80 11.09 -28.35
N ALA A 52 17.00 10.11 -27.48
CA ALA A 52 16.57 8.74 -27.72
C ALA A 52 16.18 8.08 -26.39
N SER A 53 14.94 8.30 -25.94
CA SER A 53 14.38 7.60 -24.77
C SER A 53 14.26 6.10 -25.05
N PRO A 54 14.99 5.21 -24.35
CA PRO A 54 14.65 3.80 -24.31
C PRO A 54 13.48 3.57 -23.35
N PRO A 55 12.76 2.44 -23.46
CA PRO A 55 11.47 2.22 -22.82
C PRO A 55 11.59 2.28 -21.29
N THR A 56 10.53 2.83 -20.69
CA THR A 56 10.25 2.99 -19.26
C THR A 56 10.77 1.80 -18.43
N ARG A 57 12.01 1.87 -17.92
CA ARG A 57 12.57 0.84 -17.05
C ARG A 57 12.02 0.99 -15.64
N THR A 58 11.40 -0.07 -15.13
CA THR A 58 10.97 -0.16 -13.73
C THR A 58 12.20 -0.31 -12.80
N LEU A 59 12.08 0.04 -11.53
CA LEU A 59 13.14 -0.11 -10.53
C LEU A 59 13.50 -1.60 -10.33
N ALA A 60 12.51 -2.48 -10.47
CA ALA A 60 12.72 -3.92 -10.54
C ALA A 60 13.58 -4.35 -11.75
N GLU A 61 13.46 -3.68 -12.89
CA GLU A 61 14.33 -3.92 -14.06
C GLU A 61 15.73 -3.30 -13.88
N LEU A 62 15.84 -2.18 -13.16
CA LEU A 62 17.13 -1.54 -12.86
C LEU A 62 17.95 -2.32 -11.82
N TYR A 63 17.29 -2.97 -10.86
CA TYR A 63 17.93 -3.70 -9.77
C TYR A 63 17.32 -5.09 -9.55
N PRO A 64 17.50 -6.04 -10.50
CA PRO A 64 16.89 -7.37 -10.42
C PRO A 64 17.42 -8.24 -9.28
N SER A 65 18.57 -7.89 -8.69
CA SER A 65 19.17 -8.60 -7.55
C SER A 65 18.50 -8.28 -6.21
N LEU A 66 17.70 -7.22 -6.14
CA LEU A 66 16.98 -6.81 -4.94
C LEU A 66 15.50 -7.21 -5.06
N PRO A 67 14.87 -7.72 -3.98
CA PRO A 67 13.47 -8.11 -4.00
C PRO A 67 12.56 -6.87 -3.90
N ILE A 68 12.54 -6.03 -4.94
CA ILE A 68 11.83 -4.74 -4.98
C ILE A 68 10.46 -4.87 -5.68
N TRP A 69 10.09 -6.09 -6.07
CA TRP A 69 8.86 -6.41 -6.82
C TRP A 69 7.55 -6.04 -6.11
N TRP A 70 7.58 -5.80 -4.80
CA TRP A 70 6.43 -5.37 -4.00
C TRP A 70 6.25 -3.86 -3.97
N ILE A 71 7.19 -3.07 -4.52
CA ILE A 71 7.09 -1.62 -4.57
C ILE A 71 6.10 -1.21 -5.68
N PRO A 72 5.05 -0.44 -5.35
CA PRO A 72 4.10 0.03 -6.35
C PRO A 72 4.73 1.15 -7.18
N GLU A 73 5.28 0.80 -8.34
CA GLU A 73 5.81 1.79 -9.29
C GLU A 73 4.75 2.28 -10.29
N SER A 74 3.74 1.45 -10.55
CA SER A 74 2.66 1.72 -11.49
C SER A 74 1.44 2.35 -10.81
N ALA A 75 0.65 3.10 -11.58
CA ALA A 75 -0.63 3.65 -11.10
C ALA A 75 -1.57 2.57 -10.55
N PHE A 76 -1.51 1.35 -11.11
CA PHE A 76 -2.27 0.21 -10.62
C PHE A 76 -1.76 -0.30 -9.27
N GLY A 77 -0.44 -0.37 -9.06
CA GLY A 77 0.16 -0.72 -7.77
C GLY A 77 -0.22 0.27 -6.67
N TYR A 78 -0.23 1.57 -6.99
CA TYR A 78 -0.71 2.60 -6.07
C TYR A 78 -2.20 2.44 -5.76
N ALA A 79 -3.03 2.21 -6.77
CA ALA A 79 -4.46 1.99 -6.57
C ALA A 79 -4.72 0.79 -5.64
N LEU A 80 -3.95 -0.29 -5.78
CA LEU A 80 -4.02 -1.44 -4.88
C LEU A 80 -3.57 -1.08 -3.45
N ALA A 81 -2.45 -0.39 -3.28
CA ALA A 81 -1.95 0.02 -1.96
C ALA A 81 -2.95 0.94 -1.24
N ILE A 82 -3.53 1.90 -1.95
CA ILE A 82 -4.60 2.78 -1.46
C ILE A 82 -5.85 1.95 -1.11
N GLY A 83 -6.23 0.99 -1.95
CA GLY A 83 -7.35 0.08 -1.69
C GLY A 83 -7.16 -0.73 -0.41
N VAL A 84 -5.98 -1.28 -0.17
CA VAL A 84 -5.64 -2.01 1.06
C VAL A 84 -5.71 -1.09 2.27
N ALA A 85 -5.17 0.13 2.18
CA ALA A 85 -5.25 1.10 3.25
C ALA A 85 -6.72 1.50 3.55
N ALA A 86 -7.51 1.75 2.52
CA ALA A 86 -8.93 2.10 2.63
C ALA A 86 -9.74 0.97 3.30
N LEU A 87 -9.48 -0.29 2.94
CA LEU A 87 -10.08 -1.46 3.58
C LEU A 87 -9.71 -1.53 5.07
N GLY A 88 -8.45 -1.27 5.42
CA GLY A 88 -8.01 -1.19 6.81
C GLY A 88 -8.73 -0.10 7.61
N ILE A 89 -8.87 1.10 7.04
CA ILE A 89 -9.62 2.22 7.64
C ILE A 89 -11.10 1.83 7.84
N TRP A 90 -11.70 1.22 6.82
CA TRP A 90 -13.08 0.76 6.90
C TRP A 90 -13.27 -0.26 8.04
N LEU A 91 -12.36 -1.23 8.18
CA LEU A 91 -12.40 -2.21 9.26
C LEU A 91 -12.33 -1.54 10.65
N VAL A 92 -11.42 -0.59 10.82
CA VAL A 92 -11.23 0.14 12.10
C VAL A 92 -12.46 1.00 12.42
N THR A 93 -13.00 1.71 11.44
CA THR A 93 -14.15 2.60 11.64
C THR A 93 -15.44 1.82 11.89
N ALA A 94 -15.68 0.73 11.16
CA ALA A 94 -16.80 -0.17 11.37
C ALA A 94 -16.75 -0.80 12.78
N THR A 95 -15.60 -1.34 13.18
CA THR A 95 -15.43 -1.93 14.53
C THR A 95 -15.66 -0.90 15.64
N LYS A 96 -15.14 0.33 15.48
CA LYS A 96 -15.37 1.42 16.44
C LYS A 96 -16.84 1.82 16.53
N ARG A 97 -17.56 1.89 15.41
CA ARG A 97 -19.00 2.23 15.38
C ARG A 97 -19.82 1.18 16.12
N MET A 98 -19.54 -0.10 15.87
CA MET A 98 -20.25 -1.20 16.54
C MET A 98 -19.96 -1.26 18.04
N ASN A 99 -18.69 -1.12 18.43
CA ASN A 99 -18.30 -1.11 19.85
C ASN A 99 -18.88 0.10 20.63
N ARG A 100 -19.18 1.21 19.95
CA ARG A 100 -19.87 2.36 20.57
C ARG A 100 -21.38 2.15 20.67
N SER A 101 -21.98 1.39 19.77
CA SER A 101 -23.44 1.17 19.76
C SER A 101 -23.89 0.07 20.73
N PHE A 102 -22.97 -0.80 21.15
CA PHE A 102 -23.23 -1.91 22.10
C PHE A 102 -22.82 -1.58 23.55
N ARG A 103 -22.34 -0.36 23.80
CA ARG A 103 -21.93 0.13 25.12
C ARG A 103 -22.96 1.14 25.62
#